data_AF-A0A2R7S3X4-F1
#
_entry.id   AF-A0A2R7S3X4-F1
#
_cell.length_a   1.000
_cell.length_b   1.000
_cell.length_c   1.000
_cell.angle_alpha   90.00
_cell.angle_beta   90.00
_cell.angle_gamma   90.00
#
_symmetry.space_group_name_H-M   'P 1'
#
loop_
_entity.id
_entity.type
_entity.pdbx_description
1 polymer ?
#
loop_
_entity_poly.entity_id
_entity_poly.type
_entity_poly.pdbx_seq_one_letter_code
_entity_poly.pdbx_strand_id
1 'polypeptide(L)' 'LGLCAMAAAQPLGHTLAILAVTWGNGKGERQLWFGLSSDHYLALLFGLLLLALAQVLHEAARVADENAEFV' A
#
# COMPACT_ATOMS: atom_id res chain seq x y z
N LEU A 1 1.42 7.80 2.40
CA LEU A 1 1.41 6.52 3.15
C LEU A 1 0.11 5.72 2.96
N GLY A 2 -1.06 6.36 2.85
CA GLY A 2 -2.36 5.66 2.75
C GLY A 2 -2.44 4.60 1.64
N LEU A 3 -1.96 4.89 0.44
CA LEU A 3 -1.93 3.93 -0.68
C LEU A 3 -1.04 2.69 -0.39
N CYS A 4 0.15 2.89 0.18
CA CYS A 4 1.03 1.79 0.56
C CYS A 4 0.41 0.93 1.68
N ALA A 5 -0.23 1.57 2.66
CA ALA A 5 -0.93 0.87 3.73
C ALA A 5 -2.11 0.04 3.20
N MET A 6 -2.90 0.60 2.27
CA MET A 6 -3.95 -0.15 1.60
C MET A 6 -3.41 -1.34 0.81
N ALA A 7 -2.34 -1.16 0.03
CA ALA A 7 -1.72 -2.24 -0.74
C ALA A 7 -1.24 -3.38 0.16
N ALA A 8 -0.69 -3.08 1.34
CA ALA A 8 -0.29 -4.09 2.32
C ALA A 8 -1.50 -4.78 3.00
N ALA A 9 -2.61 -4.05 3.19
CA ALA A 9 -3.82 -4.58 3.82
C ALA A 9 -4.66 -5.48 2.89
N GLN A 10 -4.59 -5.29 1.57
CA GLN A 10 -5.37 -6.05 0.59
C GLN A 10 -5.18 -7.58 0.66
N PRO A 11 -3.97 -8.16 0.68
CA PRO A 11 -3.80 -9.62 0.78
C PRO A 11 -4.34 -10.19 2.10
N LEU A 12 -4.22 -9.43 3.19
CA LEU A 12 -4.81 -9.81 4.48
C LEU A 12 -6.34 -9.81 4.42
N GLY A 13 -6.93 -8.76 3.84
CA GLY A 13 -8.38 -8.67 3.63
C GLY A 13 -8.93 -9.82 2.79
N HIS A 14 -8.23 -10.19 1.71
CA HIS A 14 -8.63 -11.31 0.86
C HIS A 14 -8.54 -12.66 1.60
N THR A 15 -7.46 -12.86 2.36
CA THR A 15 -7.28 -14.07 3.18
C THR A 15 -8.41 -14.20 4.23
N LEU A 16 -8.74 -13.10 4.91
CA LEU A 16 -9.82 -13.07 5.89
C LEU A 16 -11.20 -13.29 5.25
N ALA A 17 -11.43 -12.78 4.03
CA ALA A 17 -12.67 -13.01 3.30
C ALA A 17 -12.87 -14.50 2.97
N ILE A 18 -11.83 -15.18 2.49
CA ILE A 18 -11.88 -16.62 2.18
C ILE A 18 -12.12 -17.44 3.45
N LEU A 19 -11.45 -17.08 4.55
CA LEU A 19 -11.69 -17.67 5.86
C LEU A 19 -13.13 -17.48 6.34
N ALA A 20 -13.68 -16.27 6.20
CA ALA A 20 -15.04 -15.96 6.63
C ALA A 20 -16.07 -16.77 5.83
N VAL A 21 -15.87 -16.90 4.51
CA VAL A 21 -16.76 -17.70 3.65
C VAL A 21 -16.65 -19.19 3.95
N THR A 22 -15.46 -19.71 4.24
CA THR A 22 -15.24 -21.14 4.50
C THR A 22 -15.43 -21.54 5.97
N TRP A 23 -15.79 -20.61 6.85
CA TRP A 23 -15.88 -20.84 8.29
C TRP A 23 -16.90 -21.93 8.67
N GLY A 24 -18.03 -21.95 7.95
CA GLY A 24 -19.12 -22.91 8.15
C GLY A 24 -18.88 -24.29 7.53
N ASN A 25 -17.78 -24.48 6.81
CA ASN A 25 -17.49 -25.75 6.16
C ASN A 25 -17.10 -26.84 7.17
N GLY A 26 -17.23 -28.10 6.75
CA GLY A 26 -16.90 -29.27 7.58
C GLY A 26 -15.43 -29.29 8.04
N LYS A 27 -15.10 -30.16 9.00
CA LYS A 27 -13.70 -30.34 9.44
C LYS A 27 -12.83 -30.73 8.24
N GLY A 28 -11.86 -29.88 7.90
CA GLY A 28 -10.95 -30.07 6.76
C GLY A 28 -11.27 -29.24 5.51
N GLU A 29 -12.40 -28.54 5.49
CA GLU A 29 -12.85 -27.75 4.33
C GLU A 29 -12.70 -26.23 4.51
N ARG A 30 -12.13 -25.81 5.65
CA ARG A 30 -11.74 -24.41 5.90
C ARG A 30 -10.48 -24.11 5.11
N GLN A 31 -10.52 -23.04 4.31
CA GLN A 31 -9.41 -22.68 3.44
C GLN A 31 -8.70 -21.44 3.97
N LEU A 32 -7.39 -21.58 4.16
CA LEU A 32 -6.46 -20.47 4.36
C LEU A 32 -5.75 -20.24 3.04
N TRP A 33 -6.06 -19.11 2.39
CA TRP A 33 -5.48 -18.77 1.10
C TRP A 33 -4.81 -17.42 1.16
N PHE A 34 -3.50 -17.40 0.90
CA PHE A 34 -2.73 -16.16 0.78
C PHE A 34 -2.37 -15.95 -0.69
N GLY A 35 -2.99 -14.95 -1.31
CA GLY A 35 -2.78 -14.61 -2.71
C GLY A 35 -2.19 -13.22 -2.88
N LEU A 36 -1.08 -13.12 -3.63
CA LEU A 36 -0.59 -11.86 -4.17
C LEU A 36 -1.02 -11.72 -5.62
N SER A 37 -1.69 -10.62 -5.97
CA SER A 37 -2.08 -10.30 -7.34
C SER A 37 -1.36 -9.05 -7.83
N SER A 38 -1.34 -8.86 -9.14
CA SER A 38 -0.76 -7.68 -9.80
C SER A 38 -1.43 -6.37 -9.37
N ASP A 39 -2.71 -6.40 -9.00
CA ASP A 39 -3.45 -5.22 -8.52
C ASP A 39 -2.84 -4.66 -7.22
N HIS A 40 -2.42 -5.54 -6.29
CA HIS A 40 -1.76 -5.13 -5.05
C HIS A 40 -0.43 -4.41 -5.34
N TYR A 41 0.30 -4.89 -6.35
CA TYR A 41 1.58 -4.30 -6.75
C TYR A 41 1.41 -2.91 -7.38
N LEU A 42 0.39 -2.71 -8.21
CA LEU A 42 0.11 -1.40 -8.81
C LEU A 42 -0.21 -0.36 -7.74
N ALA A 43 -1.06 -0.70 -6.76
CA ALA A 43 -1.38 0.19 -5.66
C ALA A 43 -0.14 0.56 -4.83
N LEU A 44 0.73 -0.42 -4.54
CA LEU A 44 1.99 -0.18 -3.85
C LEU A 44 2.93 0.73 -4.65
N LEU A 45 3.10 0.45 -5.95
CA LEU A 45 3.94 1.23 -6.85
C LEU A 45 3.50 2.69 -6.91
N PHE A 46 2.20 2.95 -7.11
CA PHE A 46 1.66 4.31 -7.11
C PHE A 46 1.86 5.00 -5.77
N GLY A 47 1.63 4.30 -4.66
CA GLY A 47 1.85 4.85 -3.32
C GLY A 47 3.31 5.26 -3.10
N LEU A 48 4.26 4.43 -3.51
CA LEU A 48 5.69 4.72 -3.40
C LEU A 48 6.12 5.85 -4.34
N LEU A 49 5.59 5.89 -5.56
CA LEU A 49 5.88 6.96 -6.52
C LEU A 49 5.45 8.33 -5.97
N LEU A 50 4.24 8.43 -5.41
CA LEU A 50 3.75 9.66 -4.80
C LEU A 50 4.58 10.08 -3.58
N LEU A 51 5.04 9.11 -2.77
CA LEU A 51 5.94 9.39 -1.64
C LEU A 51 7.29 9.93 -2.13
N ALA A 52 7.87 9.31 -3.15
CA ALA A 52 9.12 9.78 -3.74
C ALA A 52 8.98 11.20 -4.31
N LEU A 53 7.87 11.48 -5.02
CA LEU A 53 7.59 12.81 -5.53
C LEU A 53 7.45 13.85 -4.40
N ALA A 54 6.73 13.51 -3.33
CA ALA A 54 6.59 14.39 -2.17
C ALA A 54 7.95 14.73 -1.53
N GLN A 55 8.86 13.75 -1.44
CA GLN A 55 10.23 13.97 -0.93
C GLN A 55 11.01 14.94 -1.82
N VAL A 56 10.93 14.77 -3.15
CA VAL A 56 11.60 15.67 -4.10
C VAL A 56 11.03 17.09 -4.00
N LEU A 57 9.71 17.25 -3.91
CA LEU A 57 9.08 18.57 -3.80
C LEU A 57 9.42 19.26 -2.47
N HIS A 58 9.49 18.50 -1.38
CA HIS A 58 9.92 19.03 -0.09
C HIS A 58 11.35 19.56 -0.15
N GLU A 59 12.25 18.81 -0.80
CA GLU A 59 13.63 19.23 -0.98
C GLU A 59 13.76 20.43 -1.91
N ALA A 60 12.97 20.49 -2.99
CA ALA A 60 12.92 21.64 -3.89
C ALA A 60 12.44 22.91 -3.15
N ALA A 61 11.45 22.79 -2.26
CA ALA A 61 10.99 23.90 -1.43
C ALA A 61 12.08 24.39 -0.46
N ARG A 62 12.79 23.45 0.19
CA ARG A 62 13.93 23.77 1.07
C ARG A 62 15.01 24.57 0.34
N VAL A 63 15.38 24.14 -0.87
CA VAL A 63 16.37 24.85 -1.71
C VAL A 63 15.85 26.22 -2.14
N ALA A 64 14.54 26.35 -2.45
CA ALA A 64 13.96 27.64 -2.82
C ALA A 64 14.00 28.64 -1.66
N ASP A 65 13.70 28.18 -0.44
CA ASP A 65 13.77 29.01 0.79
C ASP A 65 15.20 29.48 1.07
N GLU A 66 16.20 28.60 0.92
CA GLU A 66 17.62 28.98 1.04
C GLU A 66 18.01 30.07 0.05
N ASN A 67 17.59 29.96 -1.23
CA ASN A 67 17.91 30.96 -2.24
C ASN A 67 17.21 32.31 -2.00
N ALA A 68 16.03 32.30 -1.38
CA ALA A 68 15.31 33.53 -1.04
C ALA A 68 16.00 34.34 0.08
N GLU A 69 16.82 33.69 0.91
CA GLU A 69 17.58 34.35 1.99
C GLU A 69 18.81 35.12 1.48
N PHE A 70 19.29 34.80 0.27
CA PHE A 70 20.48 35.45 -0.33
C PHE A 70 20.18 36.69 -1.20
N VAL A 71 18.90 37.06 -1.40
CA VAL A 71 18.46 38.28 -2.13
C VAL A 71 18.03 39.35 -1.14
#